data_AF-A0A8S3EVQ6-F1
#
_entry.id   AF-A0A8S3EVQ6-F1
#
_cell.length_a   1.000
_cell.length_b   1.000
_cell.length_c   1.000
_cell.angle_alpha   90.00
_cell.angle_beta   90.00
_cell.angle_gamma   90.00
#
_symmetry.space_group_name_H-M   'P 1'
#
loop_
_entity.id
_entity.type
_entity.pdbx_description
1 polymer ?
#
loop_
_entity_poly.entity_id
_entity_poly.type
_entity_poly.pdbx_seq_one_letter_code
_entity_poly.pdbx_strand_id
1 'polypeptide(L)'
;MWTTFLFSSLFTLFGGWILILIYDVTKALLIKQRRLKLVKTLKNFSHGDYCTRRPSSLWTSNSRLNHDASEDYFSWLQAIKEWENNLISGQTKMGKTLVGIIFICSVASLILYFVDTKNA
;
A
#
# COMPACT_ATOMS: atom_id res chain seq x y z
N MET A 1 13.18 32.42 5.74
CA MET A 1 12.57 32.00 4.46
C MET A 1 13.16 30.67 3.96
N TRP A 2 14.49 30.48 3.95
CA TRP A 2 15.08 29.21 3.51
C TRP A 2 14.83 28.03 4.46
N THR A 3 14.90 28.25 5.77
CA THR A 3 14.67 27.22 6.79
C THR A 3 13.25 26.65 6.78
N THR A 4 12.24 27.48 6.50
CA THR A 4 10.84 27.03 6.37
C THR A 4 10.63 26.18 5.12
N PHE A 5 11.29 26.52 4.01
CA PHE A 5 11.24 25.73 2.79
C PHE A 5 11.94 24.38 2.98
N LEU A 6 13.14 24.38 3.56
CA LEU A 6 13.87 23.16 3.91
C LEU A 6 13.07 22.27 4.87
N PHE A 7 12.51 22.85 5.93
CA PHE A 7 11.76 22.10 6.93
C PHE A 7 10.48 21.49 6.36
N SER A 8 9.78 22.19 5.46
CA SER A 8 8.58 21.64 4.79
C SER A 8 8.94 20.45 3.88
N SER A 9 10.01 20.54 3.09
CA SER A 9 10.48 19.43 2.25
C SER A 9 10.92 18.23 3.10
N LEU A 10 11.65 18.49 4.18
CA LEU A 10 12.12 17.47 5.12
C LEU A 10 10.95 16.76 5.83
N PHE A 11 9.96 17.54 6.29
CA PHE A 11 8.77 17.03 6.94
C PHE A 11 7.92 16.16 6.01
N THR A 12 7.73 16.58 4.75
CA THR A 12 7.00 15.75 3.75
C THR A 12 7.75 14.45 3.45
N LEU A 13 9.08 14.49 3.33
CA LEU A 13 9.90 13.30 3.10
C LEU A 13 9.82 12.33 4.29
N PHE A 14 10.15 12.80 5.49
CA PHE A 14 10.14 11.95 6.69
C PHE A 14 8.74 11.52 7.09
N GLY A 15 7.75 12.38 6.93
CA GLY A 15 6.34 12.06 7.17
C GLY A 15 5.87 10.92 6.25
N GLY A 16 6.16 11.00 4.96
CA GLY A 16 5.84 9.93 4.01
C GLY A 16 6.53 8.61 4.35
N TRP A 17 7.83 8.67 4.69
CA TRP A 17 8.59 7.48 5.05
C TRP A 17 8.08 6.82 6.35
N ILE A 18 7.81 7.61 7.39
CA ILE A 18 7.27 7.12 8.66
C ILE A 18 5.86 6.53 8.46
N LEU A 19 5.01 7.14 7.63
CA LEU A 19 3.66 6.63 7.34
C LEU A 19 3.71 5.22 6.72
N ILE A 20 4.60 5.01 5.74
CA ILE A 20 4.80 3.71 5.10
C ILE A 20 5.28 2.68 6.13
N LEU A 21 6.27 3.05 6.96
CA LEU A 21 6.78 2.17 8.01
C LEU A 21 5.71 1.79 9.04
N ILE A 22 4.90 2.75 9.51
CA ILE A 22 3.80 2.49 10.44
C ILE A 22 2.79 1.52 9.83
N TYR A 23 2.45 1.70 8.55
CA TYR A 23 1.51 0.84 7.84
C TYR A 23 2.02 -0.60 7.73
N ASP A 24 3.28 -0.78 7.33
CA ASP A 24 3.89 -2.10 7.19
C ASP A 24 4.06 -2.80 8.54
N VAL A 25 4.48 -2.08 9.58
CA VAL A 25 4.57 -2.61 10.95
C VAL A 25 3.19 -3.01 11.46
N THR A 26 2.17 -2.18 11.27
CA THR A 26 0.79 -2.48 11.70
C THR A 26 0.27 -3.74 11.00
N LYS A 27 0.45 -3.87 9.67
CA LYS A 27 0.11 -5.09 8.92
C LYS A 27 0.84 -6.32 9.45
N ALA A 28 2.15 -6.22 9.66
CA ALA A 28 2.97 -7.31 10.16
C ALA A 28 2.51 -7.76 11.56
N LEU A 29 2.21 -6.82 12.45
CA LEU A 29 1.68 -7.10 13.78
C LEU A 29 0.30 -7.75 13.73
N LEU A 30 -0.60 -7.28 12.86
CA LEU A 30 -1.93 -7.87 12.68
C LEU A 30 -1.84 -9.31 12.17
N ILE A 31 -0.98 -9.58 11.19
CA ILE A 31 -0.74 -10.94 10.66
C ILE A 31 -0.14 -11.83 11.75
N LYS A 32 0.85 -11.34 12.50
CA LYS A 32 1.49 -12.07 13.60
C LYS A 32 0.50 -12.40 14.72
N GLN A 33 -0.34 -11.46 15.13
CA GLN A 33 -1.36 -11.68 16.15
C GLN A 33 -2.39 -12.74 15.71
N ARG A 34 -2.82 -12.72 14.45
CA ARG A 34 -3.72 -13.76 13.90
C ARG A 34 -3.06 -15.14 13.93
N ARG A 35 -1.80 -15.25 13.52
CA ARG A 35 -1.03 -16.51 13.56
C ARG A 35 -0.86 -17.03 15.00
N LEU A 36 -0.55 -16.17 15.96
CA LEU A 36 -0.39 -16.57 17.37
C LEU A 36 -1.70 -17.01 18.01
N LYS A 37 -2.83 -16.35 17.70
CA LYS A 37 -4.15 -16.79 18.16
C LYS A 37 -4.48 -18.20 17.64
N LEU A 38 -4.23 -18.46 16.36
CA LEU A 38 -4.47 -19.77 15.74
C LEU A 38 -3.61 -20.88 16.34
N VAL A 39 -2.32 -20.64 16.55
CA VAL A 39 -1.40 -21.62 17.18
C VAL A 39 -1.80 -21.94 18.62
N LYS A 40 -2.22 -20.94 19.40
CA LYS A 40 -2.71 -21.16 20.77
C LYS A 40 -3.99 -22.00 20.79
N THR A 41 -4.95 -21.71 19.90
CA THR A 41 -6.19 -22.51 19.77
C THR A 41 -5.89 -23.96 19.42
N LEU A 42 -4.98 -24.23 18.48
CA LEU A 42 -4.61 -25.60 18.09
C LEU A 42 -3.88 -26.35 19.21
N LYS A 43 -2.98 -25.69 19.96
CA LYS A 43 -2.27 -26.32 21.08
C LYS A 43 -3.21 -26.67 22.24
N ASN A 44 -4.19 -25.82 22.53
CA ASN A 44 -5.22 -26.10 23.55
C ASN A 44 -6.14 -27.26 23.15
N PHE A 45 -6.40 -27.45 21.85
CA PHE A 45 -7.16 -28.59 21.34
C PHE A 45 -6.37 -29.91 21.38
N SER A 46 -5.04 -29.85 21.33
CA SER A 46 -4.18 -31.04 21.32
C SER A 46 -3.90 -31.63 22.72
N HIS A 47 -4.32 -30.97 23.80
CA HIS A 47 -4.08 -31.42 25.18
C HIS A 47 -5.34 -31.83 25.94
N GLY A 48 -6.52 -31.72 25.31
CA GLY A 48 -7.79 -32.17 25.85
C GLY A 48 -8.49 -33.12 24.88
N ASP A 49 -8.67 -34.36 25.33
CA ASP A 49 -9.65 -35.34 24.85
C ASP A 49 -9.61 -35.77 23.38
N TYR A 50 -8.85 -36.85 23.14
CA TYR A 50 -9.24 -37.84 22.14
C TYR A 50 -10.34 -38.74 22.73
N CYS A 51 -11.59 -38.29 22.64
CA CYS A 51 -12.74 -39.15 22.40
C CYS A 51 -13.73 -38.41 21.46
N THR A 52 -13.60 -38.74 20.18
CA THR A 52 -14.67 -38.80 19.17
C THR A 52 -15.66 -37.62 19.09
N ARG A 53 -15.33 -36.61 18.28
CA ARG A 53 -16.34 -35.90 17.48
C ARG A 53 -15.72 -35.28 16.23
N ARG A 54 -16.14 -35.79 15.06
CA ARG A 54 -15.91 -35.13 13.76
C ARG A 54 -16.47 -33.70 13.85
N PRO A 55 -15.69 -32.64 13.57
CA PRO A 55 -16.24 -31.29 13.47
C PRO A 55 -16.84 -31.12 12.07
N SER A 56 -17.94 -31.80 11.76
CA SER A 56 -18.76 -31.47 10.60
C SER A 56 -19.70 -30.32 10.96
N SER A 57 -19.64 -29.25 10.16
CA SER A 57 -20.70 -28.26 9.92
C SER A 57 -20.93 -27.09 10.88
N LEU A 58 -19.89 -26.48 11.47
CA LEU A 58 -20.06 -25.16 12.12
C LEU A 58 -19.01 -24.11 11.75
N TRP A 59 -18.50 -24.16 10.51
CA TRP A 59 -17.58 -23.16 9.95
C TRP A 59 -18.00 -22.69 8.55
N THR A 60 -19.29 -22.74 8.19
CA THR A 60 -19.73 -22.48 6.80
C THR A 60 -20.81 -21.42 6.64
N SER A 61 -21.29 -20.78 7.71
CA SER A 61 -22.42 -19.85 7.62
C SER A 61 -22.08 -18.36 7.79
N ASN A 62 -20.86 -17.98 8.16
CA ASN A 62 -20.48 -16.56 8.30
C ASN A 62 -19.47 -16.06 7.24
N SER A 63 -19.09 -16.93 6.30
CA SER A 63 -18.05 -16.63 5.29
C SER A 63 -18.61 -16.10 3.98
N ARG A 64 -19.91 -16.24 3.70
CA ARG A 64 -20.50 -15.83 2.41
C ARG A 64 -20.80 -14.34 2.33
N LEU A 65 -21.23 -13.72 3.45
CA LEU A 65 -21.58 -12.29 3.47
C LEU A 65 -20.35 -11.35 3.50
N ASN A 66 -19.19 -11.84 3.92
CA ASN A 66 -17.94 -11.08 3.91
C ASN A 66 -17.10 -11.30 2.63
N HIS A 67 -17.43 -12.29 1.80
CA HIS A 67 -16.67 -12.60 0.60
C HIS A 67 -16.98 -11.58 -0.51
N ASP A 68 -18.26 -11.34 -0.78
CA ASP A 68 -18.69 -10.47 -1.90
C ASP A 68 -18.21 -9.02 -1.74
N ALA A 69 -18.25 -8.47 -0.52
CA ALA A 69 -17.76 -7.11 -0.26
C ALA A 69 -16.22 -6.99 -0.34
N SER A 70 -15.51 -8.09 -0.08
CA SER A 70 -14.03 -8.11 -0.13
C SER A 70 -13.50 -8.27 -1.55
N GLU A 71 -14.22 -8.96 -2.43
CA GLU A 71 -13.84 -9.15 -3.83
C GLU A 71 -14.02 -7.86 -4.64
N ASP A 72 -15.07 -7.08 -4.39
CA ASP A 72 -15.32 -5.84 -5.14
C ASP A 72 -14.27 -4.75 -4.81
N TYR A 73 -13.87 -4.64 -3.55
CA TYR A 73 -12.77 -3.76 -3.12
C TYR A 73 -11.42 -4.23 -3.67
N PHE A 74 -11.17 -5.54 -3.70
CA PHE A 74 -9.95 -6.11 -4.28
C PHE A 74 -9.88 -5.89 -5.80
N SER A 75 -11.00 -6.06 -6.51
CA SER A 75 -11.16 -5.81 -7.94
C SER A 75 -10.93 -4.34 -8.28
N TRP A 76 -11.49 -3.41 -7.50
CA TRP A 76 -11.28 -1.97 -7.69
C TRP A 76 -9.81 -1.56 -7.44
N LEU A 77 -9.19 -2.09 -6.38
CA LEU A 77 -7.76 -1.84 -6.12
C LEU A 77 -6.88 -2.41 -7.24
N GLN A 78 -7.25 -3.56 -7.79
CA GLN A 78 -6.54 -4.18 -8.90
C GLN A 78 -6.67 -3.34 -10.19
N ALA A 79 -7.87 -2.83 -10.48
CA ALA A 79 -8.10 -1.92 -11.60
C ALA A 79 -7.27 -0.62 -11.50
N ILE A 80 -7.15 -0.03 -10.31
CA ILE A 80 -6.30 1.16 -10.09
C ILE A 80 -4.82 0.83 -10.30
N LYS A 81 -4.37 -0.30 -9.76
CA LYS A 81 -2.97 -0.74 -9.91
C LYS A 81 -2.62 -1.03 -11.37
N GLU A 82 -3.55 -1.63 -12.10
CA GLU A 82 -3.38 -1.88 -13.53
C GLU A 82 -3.34 -0.57 -14.32
N TRP A 83 -4.15 0.42 -13.93
CA TRP A 83 -4.11 1.74 -14.55
C TRP A 83 -2.75 2.44 -14.32
N GLU A 84 -2.21 2.40 -13.10
CA GLU A 84 -0.89 2.92 -12.75
C GLU A 84 0.23 2.21 -13.54
N ASN A 85 0.18 0.87 -13.58
CA ASN A 85 1.16 0.05 -14.30
C ASN A 85 1.15 0.34 -15.81
N ASN A 86 -0.02 0.59 -16.39
CA ASN A 86 -0.16 0.93 -17.81
C ASN A 86 0.33 2.35 -18.13
N LEU A 87 0.29 3.27 -17.15
CA LEU A 87 0.83 4.63 -17.26
C LEU A 87 2.35 4.65 -17.12
N ILE A 88 2.90 3.90 -16.16
CA ILE A 88 4.34 3.86 -15.85
C ILE A 88 5.13 3.07 -16.89
N SER A 89 4.58 1.96 -17.40
CA SER A 89 5.27 1.12 -18.38
C SER A 89 5.58 1.83 -19.70
N GLY A 90 4.95 2.98 -19.97
CA GLY A 90 5.18 3.77 -21.19
C GLY A 90 4.81 3.03 -22.49
N GLN A 91 4.18 1.85 -22.39
CA GLN A 91 3.74 1.08 -23.56
C GLN A 91 2.47 1.70 -24.16
N THR A 92 1.65 2.33 -23.32
CA THR A 92 0.45 3.06 -23.75
C THR A 92 0.79 4.42 -24.36
N LYS A 93 -0.07 4.89 -25.28
CA LYS A 93 0.02 6.25 -25.84
C LYS A 93 -0.02 7.32 -24.74
N MET A 94 -0.79 7.09 -23.68
CA MET A 94 -0.90 8.01 -22.54
C MET A 94 0.41 8.07 -21.72
N GLY A 95 1.03 6.93 -21.43
CA GLY A 95 2.31 6.88 -20.73
C GLY A 95 3.44 7.61 -21.49
N LYS A 96 3.52 7.43 -22.80
CA LYS A 96 4.50 8.14 -23.66
C LYS A 96 4.33 9.66 -23.60
N THR A 97 3.09 10.14 -23.68
CA THR A 97 2.80 11.58 -23.57
C THR A 97 3.14 12.12 -22.17
N LEU A 98 2.82 11.36 -21.11
CA LEU A 98 3.14 11.75 -19.74
C LEU A 98 4.66 11.92 -19.55
N VAL A 99 5.46 10.97 -20.04
CA VAL A 99 6.93 11.06 -19.98
C VAL A 99 7.43 12.30 -20.72
N GLY A 100 6.87 12.58 -21.91
CA GLY A 100 7.21 13.78 -22.67
C GLY A 100 6.92 15.08 -21.91
N ILE A 101 5.75 15.19 -21.27
CA ILE A 101 5.36 16.37 -20.48
C ILE A 101 6.28 16.54 -19.27
N ILE A 102 6.55 15.47 -18.52
CA ILE A 102 7.44 15.52 -17.34
C ILE A 102 8.86 15.93 -17.75
N PHE A 103 9.35 15.44 -18.89
CA PHE A 103 10.66 15.80 -19.41
C PHE A 103 10.76 17.28 -19.76
N ILE A 104 9.79 17.82 -20.50
CA ILE A 104 9.74 19.26 -20.84
C ILE A 104 9.63 20.11 -19.56
N CYS A 105 8.81 19.70 -18.61
CA CYS A 105 8.64 20.38 -17.33
C CYS A 105 9.95 20.39 -16.51
N SER A 106 10.71 19.29 -16.53
CA SER A 106 12.02 19.20 -15.87
C SER A 106 13.03 20.18 -16.48
N VAL A 107 13.11 20.27 -17.81
CA VAL A 107 13.98 21.22 -18.50
C VAL A 107 13.55 22.66 -18.25
N ALA A 108 12.24 22.94 -18.28
CA ALA A 108 11.70 24.28 -17.98
C ALA A 108 12.02 24.72 -16.55
N SER A 109 11.87 23.81 -15.57
CA SER A 109 12.26 24.07 -14.18
C SER A 109 13.75 24.36 -14.04
N LEU A 110 14.60 23.66 -14.78
CA LEU A 110 16.05 23.91 -14.79
C LEU A 110 16.40 25.27 -15.40
N ILE A 111 15.73 25.66 -16.48
CA ILE A 111 15.92 26.99 -17.10
C ILE A 111 15.52 28.10 -16.11
N LEU A 112 14.37 27.95 -15.43
CA LEU A 112 13.93 28.92 -14.42
C LEU A 112 14.92 29.02 -13.26
N TYR A 113 15.48 27.90 -12.81
CA TYR A 113 16.54 27.90 -11.81
C TYR A 113 17.79 28.68 -12.28
N PHE A 114 18.22 28.51 -13.53
CA PHE A 114 19.35 29.27 -14.06
C PHE A 114 19.07 30.76 -14.21
N VAL A 115 17.84 31.16 -14.54
CA VAL A 115 17.47 32.58 -14.61
C VAL A 115 17.45 33.18 -13.21
N ASP A 116 16.85 32.49 -12.24
CA ASP A 116 16.78 32.95 -10.85
C ASP A 116 18.18 33.08 -10.23
N THR A 117 19.05 32.10 -10.44
CA THR A 117 20.45 32.15 -9.96
C THR A 117 21.33 33.18 -10.66
N LYS A 118 21.01 33.58 -11.89
CA LYS A 118 21.74 34.64 -12.60
C LYS A 118 21.23 36.05 -12.27
N ASN A 119 19.98 36.16 -11.86
CA ASN A 119 19.35 37.43 -11.48
C ASN A 119 19.43 37.70 -9.97
N ALA A 120 19.78 36.69 -9.17
CA ALA A 120 20.15 36.80 -7.76
C ALA A 120 21.61 37.22 -7.59
#